data_AF-K1SV24-F1
#
_entry.id   AF-K1SV24-F1
#
_cell.length_a   1.000
_cell.length_b   1.000
_cell.length_c   1.000
_cell.angle_alpha   90.00
_cell.angle_beta   90.00
_cell.angle_gamma   90.00
#
_symmetry.space_group_name_H-M   'P 1'
#
loop_
_entity.id
_entity.type
_entity.pdbx_description
1 polymer ?
#
loop_
_entity_poly.entity_id
_entity_poly.type
_entity_poly.pdbx_seq_one_letter_code
_entity_poly.pdbx_strand_id
1 'polypeptide(L)'
;GNGVHVVTVNDYLAKRDSEWMGPLYMFHGLSVDCIDKHRPNSDERRKAYLADITFGTNNEFGFDYLRDNMATNPADLVQRQHNYAIVDEVDSVLIDDARTPLIISGPIPKGDDQMFEQYQPLVEKLYEVQRKQATELLAEAKQKINEGTKAKNQELLDEGFLALFRSYKALPKNKPLIKYLSEEGIKAGLLKTEEYYMANNNREMPKATEPLYFVVDEKMNSADLTDKGTDWLAK
;
A
#
# COMPACT_ATOMS: atom_id res chain seq x y z
N GLY A 1 13.75 -2.84 -40.37
CA GLY A 1 14.71 -2.95 -39.25
C GLY A 1 13.97 -3.29 -37.96
N ASN A 2 14.66 -3.77 -36.93
CA ASN A 2 14.11 -3.97 -35.58
C ASN A 2 13.60 -2.66 -34.95
N GLY A 3 14.06 -1.54 -35.52
CA GLY A 3 13.49 -0.21 -35.46
C GLY A 3 13.91 0.65 -34.29
N VAL A 4 13.64 1.94 -34.40
CA VAL A 4 14.26 2.98 -33.56
C VAL A 4 13.19 3.92 -33.03
N HIS A 5 13.21 4.20 -31.73
CA HIS A 5 12.36 5.20 -31.09
C HIS A 5 13.13 6.49 -30.91
N VAL A 6 12.66 7.58 -31.50
CA VAL A 6 13.20 8.93 -31.26
C VAL A 6 12.26 9.62 -30.29
N VAL A 7 12.75 9.84 -29.07
CA VAL A 7 11.99 10.32 -27.93
C VAL A 7 12.26 11.81 -27.74
N THR A 8 11.20 12.62 -27.65
CA THR A 8 11.26 14.05 -27.38
C THR A 8 10.40 14.42 -26.18
N VAL A 9 10.50 15.67 -25.70
CA VAL A 9 9.78 16.15 -24.49
C VAL A 9 8.32 16.56 -24.74
N ASN A 10 7.95 16.95 -25.96
CA ASN A 10 6.58 17.35 -26.28
C ASN A 10 6.14 16.94 -27.70
N ASP A 11 4.82 16.93 -27.91
CA ASP A 11 4.17 16.40 -29.11
C ASP A 11 4.47 17.26 -30.35
N TYR A 12 4.59 18.58 -30.17
CA TYR A 12 4.96 19.50 -31.24
C TYR A 12 6.34 19.18 -31.80
N LEU A 13 7.35 18.99 -30.94
CA LEU A 13 8.71 18.62 -31.37
C LEU A 13 8.70 17.25 -32.06
N ALA A 14 8.04 16.25 -31.48
CA ALA A 14 7.92 14.92 -32.07
C ALA A 14 7.32 14.98 -33.50
N LYS A 15 6.24 15.73 -33.68
CA LYS A 15 5.56 15.90 -34.98
C LYS A 15 6.44 16.66 -35.96
N ARG A 16 6.98 17.81 -35.55
CA ARG A 16 7.86 18.66 -36.36
C ARG A 16 9.08 17.88 -36.86
N ASP A 17 9.77 17.18 -35.97
CA ASP A 17 11.02 16.50 -36.31
C ASP A 17 10.78 15.26 -37.17
N SER A 18 9.66 14.56 -36.95
CA SER A 18 9.21 13.48 -37.84
C SER A 18 8.95 13.95 -39.28
N GLU A 19 8.38 15.15 -39.44
CA GLU A 19 8.05 15.72 -40.75
C GLU A 19 9.26 16.37 -41.41
N TRP A 20 10.13 16.98 -40.60
CA TRP A 20 11.33 17.65 -41.10
C TRP A 20 12.39 16.64 -41.55
N MET A 21 12.64 15.60 -40.75
CA MET A 21 13.61 14.54 -41.08
C MET A 21 13.00 13.42 -41.92
N GLY A 22 11.67 13.29 -41.95
CA GLY A 22 10.94 12.25 -42.68
C GLY A 22 11.37 12.10 -44.15
N PRO A 23 11.41 13.18 -44.97
CA PRO A 23 11.81 13.10 -46.37
C PRO A 23 13.22 12.52 -46.56
N LEU A 24 14.15 12.81 -45.66
CA LEU A 24 15.51 12.28 -45.72
C LEU A 24 15.52 10.77 -45.51
N TYR A 25 14.88 10.28 -44.45
CA TYR A 25 14.80 8.86 -44.17
C TYR A 25 14.02 8.09 -45.25
N MET A 26 12.90 8.64 -45.71
CA MET A 26 12.08 8.05 -46.78
C MET A 26 12.81 8.01 -48.12
N PHE A 27 13.65 9.01 -48.42
CA PHE A 27 14.52 8.99 -49.60
C PHE A 27 15.49 7.79 -49.59
N HIS A 28 15.94 7.37 -48.40
CA HIS A 28 16.76 6.18 -48.21
C HIS A 28 15.95 4.87 -48.04
N GLY A 29 14.64 4.91 -48.29
CA GLY A 29 13.77 3.73 -48.25
C GLY A 29 13.34 3.30 -46.85
N LEU A 30 13.51 4.14 -45.83
CA LEU A 30 13.05 3.87 -44.47
C LEU A 30 11.65 4.44 -44.24
N SER A 31 10.81 3.69 -43.54
CA SER A 31 9.50 4.16 -43.10
C SER A 31 9.63 4.99 -41.81
N VAL A 32 8.90 6.11 -41.74
CA VAL A 32 8.90 7.03 -40.59
C VAL A 32 7.47 7.36 -40.20
N ASP A 33 7.18 7.33 -38.91
CA ASP A 33 5.91 7.81 -38.37
C ASP A 33 6.08 8.41 -36.97
N CYS A 34 5.05 9.11 -36.48
CA CYS A 34 5.02 9.75 -35.17
C CYS A 34 3.78 9.27 -34.40
N ILE A 35 3.98 8.67 -33.23
CA ILE A 35 2.89 8.06 -32.45
C ILE A 35 1.90 9.11 -31.95
N ASP A 36 2.36 10.33 -31.61
CA ASP A 36 1.53 11.45 -31.15
C ASP A 36 0.54 11.98 -32.21
N LYS A 37 0.60 11.49 -33.46
CA LYS A 37 -0.41 11.76 -34.51
C LYS A 37 -1.64 10.84 -34.40
N HIS A 38 -1.51 9.74 -33.68
CA HIS A 38 -2.47 8.65 -33.67
C HIS A 38 -3.09 8.45 -32.30
N ARG A 39 -4.36 8.01 -32.28
CA ARG A 39 -5.07 7.73 -31.04
C ARG A 39 -4.44 6.51 -30.33
N PRO A 40 -4.27 6.56 -29.00
CA PRO A 40 -3.96 5.40 -28.17
C PRO A 40 -4.73 4.11 -28.56
N ASN A 41 -4.04 2.97 -28.60
CA ASN A 41 -4.58 1.63 -28.92
C ASN A 41 -5.31 1.51 -30.28
N SER A 42 -5.05 2.41 -31.24
CA SER A 42 -5.63 2.31 -32.59
C SER A 42 -4.75 1.51 -33.55
N ASP A 43 -5.33 1.09 -34.69
CA ASP A 43 -4.58 0.40 -35.74
C ASP A 43 -3.50 1.29 -36.36
N GLU A 44 -3.75 2.61 -36.44
CA GLU A 44 -2.77 3.59 -36.88
C GLU A 44 -1.60 3.70 -35.88
N ARG A 45 -1.88 3.67 -34.58
CA ARG A 45 -0.84 3.64 -33.54
C ARG A 45 0.07 2.43 -33.69
N ARG A 46 -0.50 1.26 -33.96
CA ARG A 46 0.27 0.03 -34.24
C ARG A 46 1.11 0.15 -35.52
N LYS A 47 0.54 0.73 -36.59
CA LYS A 47 1.29 1.00 -37.83
C LYS A 47 2.48 1.93 -37.59
N ALA A 48 2.34 2.94 -36.72
CA ALA A 48 3.42 3.85 -36.39
C ALA A 48 4.61 3.14 -35.69
N TYR A 49 4.33 2.17 -34.83
CA TYR A 49 5.37 1.32 -34.22
C TYR A 49 6.01 0.31 -35.19
N LEU A 50 5.32 -0.03 -36.28
CA LEU A 50 5.85 -0.89 -37.34
C LEU A 50 6.79 -0.14 -38.30
N ALA A 51 6.81 1.19 -38.26
CA ALA A 51 7.77 1.99 -39.02
C ALA A 51 9.23 1.65 -38.62
N ASP A 52 10.19 1.90 -39.51
CA ASP A 52 11.61 1.72 -39.19
C ASP A 52 12.07 2.74 -38.14
N ILE A 53 11.55 3.97 -38.22
CA ILE A 53 11.81 5.05 -37.26
C ILE A 53 10.47 5.57 -36.74
N THR A 54 10.32 5.55 -35.41
CA THR A 54 9.11 5.97 -34.72
C THR A 54 9.45 7.16 -33.83
N PHE A 55 8.90 8.33 -34.13
CA PHE A 55 8.99 9.51 -33.28
C PHE A 55 7.89 9.50 -32.22
N GLY A 56 8.16 10.06 -31.05
CA GLY A 56 7.13 10.24 -30.04
C GLY A 56 7.62 10.91 -28.77
N THR A 57 6.69 11.23 -27.89
CA THR A 57 7.02 11.75 -26.55
C THR A 57 7.36 10.65 -25.56
N ASN A 58 8.19 10.97 -24.56
CA ASN A 58 8.51 10.09 -23.43
C ASN A 58 7.26 9.52 -22.75
N ASN A 59 6.27 10.39 -22.48
CA ASN A 59 5.00 10.03 -21.87
C ASN A 59 4.24 9.02 -22.71
N GLU A 60 4.11 9.25 -24.02
CA GLU A 60 3.33 8.39 -24.91
C GLU A 60 3.97 7.02 -25.10
N PHE A 61 5.30 6.93 -25.23
CA PHE A 61 6.00 5.64 -25.25
C PHE A 61 5.81 4.86 -23.94
N GLY A 62 5.89 5.54 -22.80
CA GLY A 62 5.67 4.90 -21.50
C GLY A 62 4.22 4.45 -21.30
N PHE A 63 3.24 5.27 -21.67
CA PHE A 63 1.83 4.92 -21.56
C PHE A 63 1.41 3.81 -22.52
N ASP A 64 1.95 3.75 -23.74
CA ASP A 64 1.73 2.61 -24.64
C ASP A 64 2.27 1.31 -24.02
N TYR A 65 3.45 1.34 -23.40
CA TYR A 65 3.99 0.17 -22.70
C TYR A 65 3.10 -0.27 -21.53
N LEU A 66 2.62 0.67 -20.72
CA LEU A 66 1.70 0.36 -19.62
C LEU A 66 0.37 -0.18 -20.13
N ARG A 67 -0.18 0.37 -21.22
CA ARG A 67 -1.42 -0.11 -21.86
C ARG A 67 -1.25 -1.51 -22.44
N ASP A 68 -0.13 -1.79 -23.07
CA ASP A 68 0.20 -3.11 -23.61
C ASP A 68 0.27 -4.17 -22.50
N ASN A 69 0.77 -3.83 -21.32
CA ASN A 69 0.77 -4.74 -20.15
C ASN A 69 -0.61 -4.93 -19.49
N MET A 70 -1.61 -4.13 -19.86
CA MET A 70 -3.01 -4.31 -19.46
C MET A 70 -3.86 -4.96 -20.56
N ALA A 71 -3.31 -5.21 -21.75
CA ALA A 71 -4.02 -5.82 -22.86
C ALA A 71 -4.36 -7.29 -22.56
N THR A 72 -5.55 -7.72 -22.98
CA THR A 72 -6.02 -9.11 -22.75
C THR A 72 -5.66 -10.05 -23.88
N ASN A 73 -5.47 -9.53 -25.09
CA ASN A 73 -5.13 -10.29 -26.28
C ASN A 73 -3.81 -9.76 -26.88
N PRO A 74 -2.86 -10.63 -27.28
CA PRO A 74 -1.66 -10.21 -28.00
C PRO A 74 -1.91 -9.35 -29.25
N ALA A 75 -3.07 -9.51 -29.90
CA ALA A 75 -3.43 -8.69 -31.06
C ALA A 75 -3.69 -7.20 -30.72
N ASP A 76 -3.98 -6.89 -29.45
CA ASP A 76 -4.26 -5.53 -29.00
C ASP A 76 -2.97 -4.73 -28.73
N LEU A 77 -1.83 -5.41 -28.65
CA LEU A 77 -0.52 -4.77 -28.44
C LEU A 77 -0.20 -3.79 -29.57
N VAL A 78 0.31 -2.62 -29.20
CA VAL A 78 0.75 -1.61 -30.18
C VAL A 78 2.26 -1.56 -30.33
N GLN A 79 3.03 -1.81 -29.26
CA GLN A 79 4.48 -1.79 -29.31
C GLN A 79 5.05 -3.10 -29.86
N ARG A 80 6.21 -2.98 -30.52
CA ARG A 80 7.11 -4.11 -30.78
C ARG A 80 8.19 -4.19 -29.70
N GLN A 81 9.05 -5.19 -29.79
CA GLN A 81 10.23 -5.32 -28.93
C GLN A 81 11.10 -4.05 -28.97
N HIS A 82 11.49 -3.53 -27.80
CA HIS A 82 12.35 -2.35 -27.69
C HIS A 82 13.75 -2.65 -28.20
N ASN A 83 14.13 -2.05 -29.33
CA ASN A 83 15.41 -2.30 -29.99
C ASN A 83 16.45 -1.18 -29.74
N TYR A 84 16.09 0.07 -30.02
CA TYR A 84 16.97 1.21 -29.80
C TYR A 84 16.17 2.49 -29.57
N ALA A 85 16.62 3.33 -28.64
CA ALA A 85 15.99 4.61 -28.34
C ALA A 85 17.04 5.74 -28.34
N ILE A 86 16.72 6.83 -29.00
CA ILE A 86 17.47 8.09 -28.95
C ILE A 86 16.60 9.08 -28.17
N VAL A 87 17.13 9.62 -27.07
CA VAL A 87 16.41 10.56 -26.22
C VAL A 87 16.97 11.94 -26.48
N ASP A 88 16.16 12.81 -27.06
CA ASP A 88 16.42 14.24 -27.15
C ASP A 88 16.05 14.92 -25.82
N GLU A 89 16.75 16.01 -25.48
CA GLU A 89 16.61 16.69 -24.18
C GLU A 89 16.74 15.72 -22.98
N VAL A 90 17.83 14.96 -22.97
CA VAL A 90 18.05 13.80 -22.08
C VAL A 90 18.00 14.14 -20.59
N ASP A 91 18.43 15.34 -20.20
CA ASP A 91 18.37 15.82 -18.83
C ASP A 91 16.93 16.01 -18.37
N SER A 92 16.09 16.64 -19.20
CA SER A 92 14.67 16.80 -18.93
C SER A 92 13.96 15.46 -18.78
N VAL A 93 14.22 14.50 -19.69
CA VAL A 93 13.52 13.21 -19.70
C VAL A 93 14.02 12.25 -18.62
N LEU A 94 15.34 12.08 -18.46
CA LEU A 94 15.91 11.03 -17.60
C LEU A 94 16.26 11.50 -16.18
N ILE A 95 16.23 12.81 -15.90
CA ILE A 95 16.53 13.36 -14.57
C ILE A 95 15.29 14.03 -13.97
N ASP A 96 14.67 14.95 -14.71
CA ASP A 96 13.57 15.75 -14.17
C ASP A 96 12.25 14.97 -14.17
N ASP A 97 11.81 14.51 -15.34
CA ASP A 97 10.55 13.79 -15.48
C ASP A 97 10.59 12.39 -14.87
N ALA A 98 11.76 11.74 -14.87
CA ALA A 98 11.95 10.39 -14.31
C ALA A 98 11.62 10.28 -12.81
N ARG A 99 11.52 11.40 -12.09
CA ARG A 99 11.13 11.44 -10.67
C ARG A 99 9.63 11.24 -10.45
N THR A 100 8.81 11.46 -11.47
CA THR A 100 7.36 11.31 -11.39
C THR A 100 6.95 10.01 -12.08
N PRO A 101 6.34 9.04 -11.37
CA PRO A 101 5.93 7.80 -11.99
C PRO A 101 4.81 8.02 -13.01
N LEU A 102 4.86 7.31 -14.13
CA LEU A 102 3.77 7.27 -15.11
C LEU A 102 2.63 6.41 -14.57
N ILE A 103 1.43 6.99 -14.44
CA ILE A 103 0.25 6.33 -13.86
C ILE A 103 -0.91 6.41 -14.84
N ILE A 104 -1.54 5.26 -15.12
CA ILE A 104 -2.83 5.21 -15.81
C ILE A 104 -3.93 5.12 -14.75
N SER A 105 -4.74 6.18 -14.64
CA SER A 105 -5.95 6.18 -13.82
C SER A 105 -7.18 5.99 -14.71
N GLY A 106 -8.10 5.16 -14.24
CA GLY A 106 -9.40 4.95 -14.89
C GLY A 106 -10.54 5.42 -14.00
N PRO A 107 -11.69 5.80 -14.57
CA PRO A 107 -12.89 6.08 -13.78
C PRO A 107 -13.33 4.82 -13.04
N ILE A 108 -13.72 4.96 -11.78
CA ILE A 108 -14.24 3.86 -10.97
C ILE A 108 -15.75 3.71 -11.30
N PRO A 109 -16.23 2.53 -11.75
CA PRO A 109 -17.62 2.33 -12.17
C PRO A 109 -18.67 2.59 -11.06
N LYS A 110 -18.24 2.64 -9.81
CA LYS A 110 -19.05 2.82 -8.60
C LYS A 110 -18.48 3.90 -7.68
N GLY A 111 -18.21 5.09 -8.21
CA GLY A 111 -17.66 6.20 -7.41
C GLY A 111 -18.52 6.57 -6.18
N ASP A 112 -19.83 6.33 -6.25
CA ASP A 112 -20.79 6.66 -5.19
C ASP A 112 -21.03 5.53 -4.17
N ASP A 113 -20.62 4.28 -4.48
CA ASP A 113 -20.83 3.10 -3.62
C ASP A 113 -19.68 3.01 -2.60
N GLN A 114 -19.64 3.96 -1.66
CA GLN A 114 -18.58 4.07 -0.68
C GLN A 114 -18.78 3.04 0.44
N MET A 115 -18.15 1.88 0.29
CA MET A 115 -18.08 0.84 1.33
C MET A 115 -17.65 1.42 2.70
N PHE A 116 -16.84 2.49 2.70
CA PHE A 116 -16.44 3.18 3.92
C PHE A 116 -17.63 3.61 4.78
N GLU A 117 -18.65 4.27 4.20
CA GLU A 117 -19.82 4.74 4.96
C GLU A 117 -20.64 3.57 5.53
N GLN A 118 -20.66 2.44 4.82
CA GLN A 118 -21.33 1.23 5.27
C GLN A 118 -20.61 0.55 6.45
N TYR A 119 -19.28 0.46 6.41
CA TYR A 119 -18.50 -0.27 7.42
C TYR A 119 -18.06 0.60 8.61
N GLN A 120 -17.95 1.92 8.44
CA GLN A 120 -17.54 2.85 9.50
C GLN A 120 -18.36 2.66 10.80
N PRO A 121 -19.71 2.59 10.77
CA PRO A 121 -20.48 2.40 12.00
C PRO A 121 -20.24 1.05 12.68
N LEU A 122 -19.90 0.00 11.93
CA LEU A 122 -19.59 -1.32 12.49
C LEU A 122 -18.23 -1.29 13.21
N VAL A 123 -17.22 -0.70 12.58
CA VAL A 123 -15.89 -0.52 13.17
C VAL A 123 -15.95 0.36 14.41
N GLU A 124 -16.74 1.44 14.38
CA GLU A 124 -16.91 2.34 15.53
C GLU A 124 -17.55 1.63 16.73
N LYS A 125 -18.60 0.83 16.51
CA LYS A 125 -19.21 0.04 17.60
C LYS A 125 -18.24 -1.00 18.16
N LEU A 126 -17.49 -1.70 17.31
CA LEU A 126 -16.47 -2.66 17.75
C LEU A 126 -15.40 -1.96 18.62
N TYR A 127 -14.93 -0.80 18.18
CA TYR A 127 -13.99 0.02 18.93
C TYR A 127 -14.53 0.41 20.31
N GLU A 128 -15.78 0.85 20.40
CA GLU A 128 -16.39 1.23 21.68
C GLU A 128 -16.55 0.05 22.64
N VAL A 129 -16.84 -1.15 22.15
CA VAL A 129 -16.90 -2.37 22.98
C VAL A 129 -15.50 -2.74 23.50
N GLN A 130 -14.49 -2.75 22.63
CA GLN A 130 -13.10 -3.01 23.03
C GLN A 130 -12.60 -1.93 24.01
N ARG A 131 -12.97 -0.66 23.82
CA ARG A 131 -12.57 0.43 24.70
C ARG A 131 -13.10 0.28 26.12
N LYS A 132 -14.34 -0.18 26.28
CA LYS A 132 -14.91 -0.54 27.58
C LYS A 132 -14.14 -1.69 28.20
N GLN A 133 -13.92 -2.76 27.44
CA GLN A 133 -13.15 -3.92 27.91
C GLN A 133 -11.72 -3.54 28.33
N ALA A 134 -11.02 -2.69 27.57
CA ALA A 134 -9.68 -2.23 27.89
C ALA A 134 -9.63 -1.45 29.22
N THR A 135 -10.71 -0.71 29.53
CA THR A 135 -10.85 0.03 30.80
C THR A 135 -11.11 -0.92 31.98
N GLU A 136 -11.94 -1.93 31.78
CA GLU A 136 -12.21 -2.98 32.77
C GLU A 136 -10.95 -3.80 33.08
N LEU A 137 -10.22 -4.23 32.05
CA LEU A 137 -8.94 -4.94 32.18
C LEU A 137 -7.89 -4.11 32.93
N LEU A 138 -7.84 -2.79 32.69
CA LEU A 138 -6.95 -1.90 33.43
C LEU A 138 -7.33 -1.78 34.90
N ALA A 139 -8.63 -1.74 35.21
CA ALA A 139 -9.11 -1.70 36.60
C ALA A 139 -8.81 -3.02 37.32
N GLU A 140 -9.05 -4.16 36.67
CA GLU A 140 -8.72 -5.49 37.17
C GLU A 140 -7.22 -5.63 37.42
N ALA A 141 -6.38 -5.19 36.48
CA ALA A 141 -4.93 -5.18 36.62
C ALA A 141 -4.49 -4.41 37.86
N LYS A 142 -5.00 -3.19 38.06
CA LYS A 142 -4.69 -2.36 39.23
C LYS A 142 -5.10 -3.03 40.53
N GLN A 143 -6.26 -3.67 40.57
CA GLN A 143 -6.74 -4.35 41.77
C GLN A 143 -5.85 -5.56 42.09
N LYS A 144 -5.66 -6.47 41.14
CA LYS A 144 -4.90 -7.72 41.32
C LYS A 144 -3.42 -7.46 41.61
N ILE A 145 -2.79 -6.48 40.95
CA ILE A 145 -1.38 -6.13 41.22
C ILE A 145 -1.23 -5.59 42.65
N ASN A 146 -2.15 -4.73 43.10
CA ASN A 146 -2.11 -4.16 44.45
C ASN A 146 -2.36 -5.22 45.54
N GLU A 147 -3.37 -6.07 45.36
CA GLU A 147 -3.69 -7.15 46.29
C GLU A 147 -2.58 -8.21 46.31
N GLY A 148 -2.03 -8.58 45.16
CA GLY A 148 -0.98 -9.58 45.01
C GLY A 148 0.32 -9.13 45.67
N THR A 149 0.64 -7.83 45.55
CA THR A 149 1.80 -7.22 46.21
C THR A 149 1.65 -7.24 47.74
N LYS A 150 0.44 -6.95 48.26
CA LYS A 150 0.17 -6.97 49.70
C LYS A 150 0.18 -8.39 50.28
N ALA A 151 -0.43 -9.33 49.57
CA ALA A 151 -0.54 -10.73 49.99
C ALA A 151 0.72 -11.56 49.69
N LYS A 152 1.68 -11.02 48.94
CA LYS A 152 2.83 -11.74 48.37
C LYS A 152 2.40 -12.99 47.59
N ASN A 153 1.25 -12.91 46.90
CA ASN A 153 0.71 -14.00 46.11
C ASN A 153 1.15 -13.84 44.64
N GLN A 154 2.00 -14.76 44.18
CA GLN A 154 2.56 -14.72 42.83
C GLN A 154 1.50 -14.97 41.75
N GLU A 155 0.56 -15.89 41.98
CA GLU A 155 -0.50 -16.20 41.00
C GLU A 155 -1.39 -14.98 40.73
N LEU A 156 -1.74 -14.24 41.79
CA LEU A 156 -2.55 -13.03 41.68
C LEU A 156 -1.80 -11.91 40.95
N LEU A 157 -0.48 -11.83 41.12
CA LEU A 157 0.37 -10.89 40.38
C LEU A 157 0.41 -11.25 38.89
N ASP A 158 0.59 -12.52 38.56
CA ASP A 158 0.66 -12.99 37.17
C ASP A 158 -0.68 -12.74 36.43
N GLU A 159 -1.82 -12.98 37.09
CA GLU A 159 -3.13 -12.62 36.55
C GLU A 159 -3.31 -11.11 36.36
N GLY A 160 -2.83 -10.31 37.32
CA GLY A 160 -2.89 -8.85 37.24
C GLY A 160 -2.06 -8.28 36.10
N PHE A 161 -0.85 -8.80 35.89
CA PHE A 161 0.01 -8.40 34.78
C PHE A 161 -0.49 -8.94 33.43
N LEU A 162 -1.16 -10.10 33.38
CA LEU A 162 -1.86 -10.57 32.19
C LEU A 162 -3.01 -9.62 31.82
N ALA A 163 -3.82 -9.18 32.79
CA ALA A 163 -4.87 -8.19 32.54
C ALA A 163 -4.28 -6.85 32.05
N LEU A 164 -3.14 -6.44 32.61
CA LEU A 164 -2.42 -5.25 32.15
C LEU A 164 -1.93 -5.40 30.71
N PHE A 165 -1.36 -6.56 30.37
CA PHE A 165 -0.90 -6.87 29.03
C PHE A 165 -2.03 -6.88 28.00
N ARG A 166 -3.19 -7.44 28.38
CA ARG A 166 -4.40 -7.39 27.56
C ARG A 166 -4.89 -5.96 27.34
N SER A 167 -4.91 -5.13 28.38
CA SER A 167 -5.25 -3.71 28.25
C SER A 167 -4.29 -2.98 27.30
N TYR A 168 -2.99 -3.29 27.38
CA TYR A 168 -1.97 -2.75 26.47
C TYR A 168 -2.14 -3.20 25.02
N LYS A 169 -2.38 -4.49 24.76
CA LYS A 169 -2.65 -5.00 23.40
C LYS A 169 -3.99 -4.53 22.83
N ALA A 170 -4.95 -4.19 23.70
CA ALA A 170 -6.24 -3.65 23.28
C ALA A 170 -6.14 -2.19 22.81
N LEU A 171 -5.62 -1.30 23.66
CA LEU A 171 -5.53 0.14 23.39
C LEU A 171 -4.26 0.74 24.05
N PRO A 172 -3.08 0.62 23.40
CA PRO A 172 -1.81 1.01 24.00
C PRO A 172 -1.73 2.53 24.26
N LYS A 173 -2.43 3.33 23.46
CA LYS A 173 -2.47 4.80 23.56
C LYS A 173 -3.52 5.34 24.55
N ASN A 174 -4.14 4.48 25.36
CA ASN A 174 -5.14 4.92 26.34
C ASN A 174 -4.48 5.73 27.49
N LYS A 175 -4.94 6.96 27.74
CA LYS A 175 -4.30 7.89 28.71
C LYS A 175 -4.17 7.31 30.13
N PRO A 176 -5.22 6.75 30.76
CA PRO A 176 -5.12 6.02 32.04
C PRO A 176 -4.08 4.89 32.06
N LEU A 177 -3.94 4.15 30.95
CA LEU A 177 -2.96 3.07 30.84
C LEU A 177 -1.54 3.63 30.83
N ILE A 178 -1.27 4.63 29.98
CA ILE A 178 0.05 5.30 29.90
C ILE A 178 0.47 5.85 31.27
N LYS A 179 -0.47 6.46 32.00
CA LYS A 179 -0.22 6.95 33.36
C LYS A 179 0.17 5.81 34.30
N TYR A 180 -0.53 4.69 34.25
CA TYR A 180 -0.26 3.54 35.11
C TYR A 180 1.07 2.84 34.75
N LEU A 181 1.40 2.74 33.46
CA LEU A 181 2.69 2.20 33.01
C LEU A 181 3.89 3.06 33.44
N SER A 182 3.67 4.33 33.78
CA SER A 182 4.71 5.23 34.31
C SER A 182 4.99 5.01 35.80
N GLU A 183 4.17 4.22 36.51
CA GLU A 183 4.41 3.88 37.92
C GLU A 183 5.57 2.87 38.05
N GLU A 184 6.27 2.92 39.19
CA GLU A 184 7.46 2.12 39.41
C GLU A 184 7.15 0.61 39.37
N GLY A 185 7.95 -0.14 38.63
CA GLY A 185 7.82 -1.60 38.50
C GLY A 185 6.69 -2.08 37.55
N ILE A 186 5.71 -1.26 37.22
CA ILE A 186 4.55 -1.66 36.39
C ILE A 186 4.98 -2.00 34.96
N LYS A 187 5.74 -1.12 34.30
CA LYS A 187 6.26 -1.38 32.95
C LYS A 187 7.16 -2.61 32.89
N ALA A 188 7.97 -2.83 33.92
CA ALA A 188 8.84 -4.01 33.99
C ALA A 188 8.03 -5.31 34.10
N GLY A 189 6.95 -5.32 34.89
CA GLY A 189 6.04 -6.48 34.98
C GLY A 189 5.26 -6.74 33.68
N LEU A 190 4.83 -5.67 32.99
CA LEU A 190 4.26 -5.78 31.64
C LEU A 190 5.23 -6.45 30.67
N LEU A 191 6.49 -5.98 30.61
CA LEU A 191 7.51 -6.53 29.70
C LEU A 191 7.82 -8.00 29.99
N LYS A 192 7.91 -8.39 31.26
CA LYS A 192 8.06 -9.81 31.65
C LYS A 192 6.91 -10.68 31.16
N THR A 193 5.68 -10.15 31.24
CA THR A 193 4.50 -10.84 30.75
C THR A 193 4.53 -10.95 29.22
N GLU A 194 4.91 -9.86 28.53
CA GLU A 194 5.09 -9.87 27.08
C GLU A 194 6.13 -10.90 26.64
N GLU A 195 7.29 -10.96 27.30
CA GLU A 195 8.34 -11.94 27.05
C GLU A 195 7.84 -13.38 27.20
N TYR A 196 7.04 -13.66 28.25
CA TYR A 196 6.45 -14.98 28.46
C TYR A 196 5.53 -15.39 27.30
N TYR A 197 4.64 -14.50 26.84
CA TYR A 197 3.70 -14.83 25.77
C TYR A 197 4.35 -14.84 24.38
N MET A 198 5.41 -14.05 24.17
CA MET A 198 6.23 -14.09 22.94
C MET A 198 7.19 -15.28 22.88
N ALA A 199 7.45 -15.95 24.00
CA ALA A 199 8.33 -17.11 24.06
C ALA A 199 7.86 -18.23 23.11
N ASN A 200 8.81 -19.10 22.74
CA ASN A 200 8.56 -20.26 21.86
C ASN A 200 7.82 -19.89 20.56
N ASN A 201 8.26 -18.81 19.91
CA ASN A 201 7.71 -18.33 18.64
C ASN A 201 6.21 -17.98 18.74
N ASN A 202 5.83 -17.19 19.75
CA ASN A 202 4.46 -16.71 19.97
C ASN A 202 3.41 -17.80 20.22
N ARG A 203 3.80 -19.01 20.63
CA ARG A 203 2.87 -20.14 20.82
C ARG A 203 1.75 -19.84 21.83
N GLU A 204 2.05 -19.05 22.84
CA GLU A 204 1.11 -18.71 23.93
C GLU A 204 0.35 -17.40 23.67
N MET A 205 0.80 -16.57 22.72
CA MET A 205 0.14 -15.30 22.36
C MET A 205 -1.37 -15.42 22.13
N PRO A 206 -1.89 -16.46 21.44
CA PRO A 206 -3.33 -16.61 21.25
C PRO A 206 -4.13 -16.61 22.55
N LYS A 207 -3.60 -17.17 23.65
CA LYS A 207 -4.29 -17.18 24.96
C LYS A 207 -4.36 -15.80 25.61
N ALA A 208 -3.36 -14.97 25.36
CA ALA A 208 -3.38 -13.59 25.84
C ALA A 208 -4.39 -12.75 25.04
N THR A 209 -4.47 -12.94 23.74
CA THR A 209 -5.27 -12.11 22.83
C THR A 209 -6.70 -12.59 22.62
N GLU A 210 -7.01 -13.88 22.84
CA GLU A 210 -8.33 -14.50 22.68
C GLU A 210 -9.50 -13.69 23.29
N PRO A 211 -9.38 -13.08 24.47
CA PRO A 211 -10.49 -12.31 25.05
C PRO A 211 -10.74 -10.97 24.37
N LEU A 212 -9.81 -10.45 23.58
CA LEU A 212 -9.87 -9.15 22.93
C LEU A 212 -10.65 -9.25 21.62
N TYR A 213 -11.27 -8.15 21.17
CA TYR A 213 -11.94 -8.07 19.87
C TYR A 213 -10.96 -7.74 18.72
N PHE A 214 -9.91 -6.97 19.01
CA PHE A 214 -8.80 -6.71 18.09
C PHE A 214 -7.52 -6.48 18.88
N VAL A 215 -6.38 -6.63 18.22
CA VAL A 215 -5.04 -6.44 18.79
C VAL A 215 -4.35 -5.32 18.04
N VAL A 216 -3.77 -4.36 18.78
CA VAL A 216 -2.98 -3.26 18.21
C VAL A 216 -1.50 -3.57 18.36
N ASP A 217 -0.76 -3.51 17.25
CA ASP A 217 0.70 -3.57 17.23
C ASP A 217 1.29 -2.21 16.87
N GLU A 218 1.87 -1.53 17.85
CA GLU A 218 2.49 -0.22 17.64
C GLU A 218 3.78 -0.28 16.82
N LYS A 219 4.48 -1.43 16.79
CA LYS A 219 5.70 -1.58 15.98
C LYS A 219 5.35 -1.72 14.51
N MET A 220 4.27 -2.45 14.20
CA MET A 220 3.80 -2.68 12.83
C MET A 220 2.80 -1.63 12.35
N ASN A 221 2.34 -0.73 13.23
CA ASN A 221 1.23 0.20 12.97
C ASN A 221 -0.02 -0.51 12.43
N SER A 222 -0.32 -1.70 12.97
CA SER A 222 -1.45 -2.52 12.56
C SER A 222 -2.48 -2.69 13.69
N ALA A 223 -3.72 -2.97 13.28
CA ALA A 223 -4.79 -3.42 14.17
C ALA A 223 -5.48 -4.62 13.52
N ASP A 224 -5.37 -5.77 14.16
CA ASP A 224 -5.81 -7.06 13.61
C ASP A 224 -7.01 -7.59 14.40
N LEU A 225 -8.06 -8.01 13.69
CA LEU A 225 -9.23 -8.63 14.31
C LEU A 225 -8.87 -9.99 14.89
N THR A 226 -9.44 -10.31 16.04
CA THR A 226 -9.42 -11.67 16.59
C THR A 226 -10.62 -12.47 16.09
N ASP A 227 -10.64 -13.78 16.35
CA ASP A 227 -11.82 -14.62 16.09
C ASP A 227 -13.07 -14.05 16.81
N LYS A 228 -12.90 -13.61 18.07
CA LYS A 228 -13.96 -12.96 18.83
C LYS A 228 -14.46 -11.66 18.19
N GLY A 229 -13.55 -10.84 17.65
CA GLY A 229 -13.91 -9.64 16.89
C GLY A 229 -14.71 -9.94 15.64
N THR A 230 -14.28 -10.99 14.92
CA THR A 230 -14.92 -11.45 13.69
C THR A 230 -16.32 -11.98 13.96
N ASP A 231 -16.47 -12.85 14.97
CA ASP A 231 -17.77 -13.40 15.41
C ASP A 231 -18.72 -12.32 15.93
N TRP A 232 -18.18 -11.24 16.50
CA TRP A 232 -18.98 -10.12 16.97
C TRP A 232 -19.50 -9.27 15.81
N LEU A 233 -18.68 -9.05 14.78
CA LEU A 233 -19.08 -8.33 13.56
C LEU A 233 -20.04 -9.13 12.66
N ALA A 234 -20.02 -10.46 12.76
CA ALA A 234 -20.88 -11.36 11.99
C ALA A 234 -22.34 -11.40 12.47
N LYS A 235 -22.66 -10.79 13.62
CA LYS A 235 -24.00 -10.74 14.22
C LYS A 235 -24.73 -9.45 13.88
#